data_AF-A0A0L6WGE2-F1
#
_entry.id   AF-A0A0L6WGE2-F1
#
_cell.length_a   1.000
_cell.length_b   1.000
_cell.length_c   1.000
_cell.angle_alpha   90.00
_cell.angle_beta   90.00
_cell.angle_gamma   90.00
#
_symmetry.space_group_name_H-M   'P 1'
#
loop_
_entity.id
_entity.type
_entity.pdbx_description
1 polymer ?
#
loop_
_entity_poly.entity_id
_entity_poly.type
_entity_poly.pdbx_seq_one_letter_code
_entity_poly.pdbx_strand_id
1 'polypeptide(L)'
;MRSIAQKEGGRQEFGLKIAWIAAHSGAKGNEMVDKAAKEAAEGFSDPQDRLPAYLAKQRDRLPISLLALKQAHGARLRQRWRKRWTESPRYERYNKLYEDSRLFSAFKGATRGATRNQLSLLIQLHTGHVPLNSYLHRIQKWESA
;
A
#
# COMPACT_ATOMS: atom_id res chain seq x y z
N MET A 1 20.43 -28.34 8.89
CA MET A 1 20.16 -28.69 10.31
C MET A 1 21.05 -27.85 11.20
N ARG A 2 20.50 -26.92 11.98
CA ARG A 2 21.19 -26.30 13.13
C ARG A 2 20.16 -26.07 14.23
N SER A 3 20.30 -26.84 15.30
CA SER A 3 19.52 -26.74 16.53
C SER A 3 20.13 -25.67 17.42
N ILE A 4 19.29 -24.86 18.06
CA ILE A 4 19.69 -24.03 19.20
C ILE A 4 18.74 -24.39 20.34
N ALA A 5 19.23 -25.22 21.27
CA ALA A 5 18.72 -25.29 22.64
C ALA A 5 19.39 -24.15 23.45
N GLN A 6 18.80 -23.50 24.45
CA GLN A 6 18.32 -24.07 25.72
C GLN A 6 17.62 -22.95 26.53
N LYS A 7 16.67 -23.30 27.41
CA LYS A 7 16.74 -22.90 28.84
C LYS A 7 15.80 -23.78 29.70
N GLU A 8 16.39 -24.33 30.76
CA GLU A 8 15.79 -25.28 31.70
C GLU A 8 14.91 -24.60 32.76
N GLY A 9 13.85 -25.31 33.16
CA GLY A 9 12.94 -24.95 34.23
C GLY A 9 11.75 -25.90 34.23
N GLY A 10 11.91 -27.06 34.89
CA GLY A 10 10.93 -28.11 35.21
C GLY A 10 9.65 -28.16 34.37
N ARG A 11 9.66 -28.91 33.26
CA ARG A 11 8.46 -29.16 32.45
C ARG A 11 8.50 -30.57 31.88
N GLN A 12 7.35 -31.24 31.85
CA GLN A 12 7.13 -32.48 31.10
C GLN A 12 7.81 -32.39 29.72
N GLU A 13 8.51 -33.44 29.30
CA GLU A 13 9.09 -33.48 27.96
C GLU A 13 7.97 -33.47 26.92
N PHE A 14 7.75 -32.33 26.27
CA PHE A 14 6.84 -32.21 25.14
C PHE A 14 7.62 -32.22 23.84
N GLY A 15 7.24 -33.10 22.92
CA GLY A 15 7.74 -33.10 21.55
C GLY A 15 7.02 -32.03 20.72
N LEU A 16 7.74 -30.99 20.30
CA LEU A 16 7.20 -29.96 19.41
C LEU A 16 7.56 -30.28 17.96
N LYS A 17 6.56 -30.35 17.08
CA LYS A 17 6.75 -30.38 15.63
C LYS A 17 6.27 -29.06 15.03
N ILE A 18 7.13 -28.43 14.24
CA ILE A 18 6.83 -27.17 13.54
C ILE A 18 6.80 -27.46 12.04
N ALA A 19 5.75 -26.99 11.36
CA ALA A 19 5.59 -27.13 9.92
C ALA A 19 5.16 -25.79 9.31
N TRP A 20 5.60 -25.56 8.07
CA TRP A 20 5.14 -24.43 7.28
C TRP A 20 3.88 -24.82 6.52
N ILE A 21 2.87 -23.96 6.58
CA ILE A 21 1.60 -24.14 5.87
C ILE A 21 1.49 -23.02 4.84
N ALA A 22 1.01 -23.35 3.65
CA ALA A 22 0.75 -22.35 2.63
C ALA A 22 -0.32 -21.36 3.13
N ALA A 23 -0.04 -20.06 2.97
CA ALA A 23 -1.01 -19.02 3.23
C ALA A 23 -2.24 -19.21 2.32
N HIS A 24 -3.43 -18.89 2.83
CA HIS A 24 -4.70 -18.97 2.09
C HIS A 24 -5.05 -20.36 1.53
N SER A 25 -4.53 -21.42 2.13
CA SER A 25 -4.80 -22.82 1.72
C SER A 25 -6.15 -23.38 2.17
N GLY A 26 -7.02 -22.58 2.80
CA GLY A 26 -8.28 -23.11 3.35
C GLY A 26 -8.13 -23.82 4.70
N ALA A 27 -6.92 -23.85 5.27
CA ALA A 27 -6.66 -24.57 6.52
C ALA A 27 -7.39 -23.91 7.69
N LYS A 28 -8.52 -24.50 8.11
CA LYS A 28 -9.43 -23.95 9.13
C LYS A 28 -8.72 -23.38 10.36
N GLY A 29 -7.75 -24.10 10.93
CA GLY A 29 -6.99 -23.63 12.09
C GLY A 29 -6.16 -22.37 11.81
N ASN A 30 -5.50 -22.30 10.66
CA ASN A 30 -4.73 -21.14 10.24
C ASN A 30 -5.65 -19.92 9.99
N GLU A 31 -6.81 -20.14 9.37
CA GLU A 31 -7.80 -19.08 9.12
C GLU A 31 -8.42 -18.54 10.42
N MET A 32 -8.72 -19.41 11.38
CA MET A 32 -9.20 -18.99 12.71
C MET A 32 -8.17 -18.14 13.43
N VAL A 33 -6.89 -18.55 13.39
CA VAL A 33 -5.79 -17.78 14.00
C VAL A 33 -5.58 -16.44 13.27
N ASP A 34 -5.62 -16.42 11.94
CA ASP A 34 -5.52 -15.18 11.16
C ASP A 34 -6.66 -14.20 11.48
N LYS A 35 -7.89 -14.71 11.60
CA LYS A 35 -9.05 -13.90 12.01
C LYS A 35 -8.85 -13.32 13.42
N ALA A 36 -8.49 -14.13 14.39
CA ALA A 36 -8.26 -13.67 15.77
C ALA A 36 -7.10 -12.67 15.85
N ALA A 37 -6.04 -12.86 15.05
CA ALA A 37 -4.93 -11.92 14.96
C ALA A 37 -5.35 -10.56 14.37
N LYS A 38 -6.26 -10.55 13.38
CA LYS A 38 -6.84 -9.32 12.83
C LYS A 38 -7.72 -8.60 13.85
N GLU A 39 -8.61 -9.32 14.54
CA GLU A 39 -9.45 -8.79 15.60
C GLU A 39 -8.60 -8.16 16.73
N ALA A 40 -7.53 -8.85 17.14
CA ALA A 40 -6.56 -8.33 18.11
C ALA A 40 -5.84 -7.07 17.62
N ALA A 41 -5.47 -7.01 16.33
CA ALA A 41 -4.85 -5.83 15.74
C ALA A 41 -5.82 -4.62 15.66
N GLU A 42 -7.12 -4.88 15.54
CA GLU A 42 -8.19 -3.87 15.59
C GLU A 42 -8.49 -3.40 17.02
N GLY A 43 -7.97 -4.10 18.03
CA GLY A 43 -8.11 -3.77 19.45
C GLY A 43 -9.18 -4.56 20.18
N PHE A 44 -9.78 -5.56 19.53
CA PHE A 44 -10.65 -6.52 20.21
C PHE A 44 -9.78 -7.51 21.01
N SER A 45 -10.19 -7.80 22.24
CA SER A 45 -9.51 -8.77 23.08
C SER A 45 -10.52 -9.61 23.81
N ASP A 46 -10.16 -10.88 24.03
CA ASP A 46 -10.91 -11.74 24.92
C ASP A 46 -10.86 -11.24 26.37
N PRO A 47 -11.84 -11.64 27.20
CA PRO A 47 -11.81 -11.45 28.63
C PRO A 47 -10.52 -11.97 29.29
N GLN A 48 -10.11 -11.28 30.36
CA GLN A 48 -8.86 -11.50 31.10
C GLN A 48 -8.66 -12.96 31.54
N ASP A 49 -9.74 -13.63 31.94
CA ASP A 49 -9.79 -15.02 32.41
C ASP A 49 -9.53 -16.03 31.30
N ARG A 50 -9.72 -15.64 30.04
CA ARG A 50 -9.44 -16.47 28.86
C ARG A 50 -8.08 -16.20 28.24
N LEU A 51 -7.41 -15.12 28.65
CA LEU A 51 -6.08 -14.78 28.16
C LEU A 51 -5.00 -15.56 28.92
N PRO A 52 -3.96 -16.04 28.22
CA PRO A 52 -2.77 -16.54 28.89
C PRO A 52 -2.19 -15.52 29.86
N ALA A 53 -1.67 -15.98 31.00
CA ALA A 53 -1.19 -15.11 32.08
C ALA A 53 -0.15 -14.05 31.66
N TYR A 54 0.63 -14.32 30.59
CA TYR A 54 1.61 -13.37 30.05
C TYR A 54 0.97 -12.25 29.20
N LEU A 55 -0.19 -12.51 28.57
CA LEU A 55 -0.98 -11.50 27.85
C LEU A 55 -1.90 -10.74 28.81
N ALA A 56 -2.48 -11.44 29.80
CA ALA A 56 -3.28 -10.82 30.85
C ALA A 56 -2.50 -9.72 31.61
N LYS A 57 -1.19 -9.88 31.80
CA LYS A 57 -0.35 -8.84 32.44
C LYS A 57 -0.14 -7.60 31.56
N GLN A 58 -0.33 -7.68 30.24
CA GLN A 58 -0.24 -6.53 29.34
C GLN A 58 -1.55 -5.74 29.36
N ARG A 59 -1.76 -4.97 30.43
CA ARG A 59 -3.00 -4.22 30.73
C ARG A 59 -3.35 -3.12 29.73
N ASP A 60 -2.37 -2.54 29.03
CA ASP A 60 -2.55 -1.19 28.45
C ASP A 60 -2.52 -1.11 26.93
N ARG A 61 -2.44 -2.26 26.22
CA ARG A 61 -2.49 -2.50 24.74
C ARG A 61 -1.26 -3.22 24.20
N LEU A 62 -1.46 -4.07 23.19
CA LEU A 62 -0.38 -4.71 22.44
C LEU A 62 0.53 -3.64 21.79
N PRO A 63 1.85 -3.90 21.67
CA PRO A 63 2.76 -2.99 20.99
C PRO A 63 2.29 -2.70 19.56
N ILE A 64 2.21 -1.41 19.23
CA ILE A 64 1.86 -1.01 17.86
C ILE A 64 3.06 -1.30 16.95
N SER A 65 2.82 -2.03 15.87
CA SER A 65 3.88 -2.30 14.90
C SER A 65 4.33 -1.02 14.18
N LEU A 66 5.63 -0.88 13.94
CA LEU A 66 6.19 0.24 13.18
C LEU A 66 5.58 0.34 11.76
N LEU A 67 5.26 -0.82 11.17
CA LEU A 67 4.63 -0.89 9.86
C LEU A 67 3.22 -0.30 9.88
N ALA A 68 2.40 -0.64 10.89
CA ALA A 68 1.06 -0.08 11.04
C ALA A 68 1.11 1.45 11.17
N LEU A 69 2.08 1.98 11.93
CA LEU A 69 2.29 3.43 12.05
C LEU A 69 2.64 4.08 10.70
N LYS A 70 3.57 3.49 9.94
CA LYS A 70 3.94 3.98 8.61
C LYS A 70 2.76 3.96 7.64
N GLN A 71 1.95 2.89 7.65
CA GLN A 71 0.76 2.76 6.81
C GLN A 71 -0.29 3.83 7.17
N ALA A 72 -0.59 3.99 8.46
CA ALA A 72 -1.52 5.01 8.94
C ALA A 72 -1.06 6.43 8.58
N HIS A 73 0.23 6.72 8.76
CA HIS A 73 0.81 8.00 8.35
C HIS A 73 0.69 8.22 6.84
N GLY A 74 1.05 7.22 6.04
CA GLY A 74 0.95 7.26 4.58
C GLY A 74 -0.49 7.47 4.10
N ALA A 75 -1.47 6.83 4.74
CA ALA A 75 -2.89 7.01 4.44
C ALA A 75 -3.34 8.46 4.70
N ARG A 76 -3.00 9.02 5.87
CA ARG A 76 -3.29 10.43 6.20
C ARG A 76 -2.62 11.39 5.22
N LEU A 77 -1.38 11.11 4.82
CA LEU A 77 -0.65 11.92 3.84
C LEU A 77 -1.34 11.91 2.48
N ARG A 78 -1.76 10.73 1.99
CA ARG A 78 -2.50 10.60 0.73
C ARG A 78 -3.83 11.36 0.76
N GLN A 79 -4.57 11.32 1.87
CA GLN A 79 -5.81 12.08 2.03
C GLN A 79 -5.56 13.59 1.95
N ARG A 80 -4.56 14.11 2.71
CA ARG A 80 -4.19 15.53 2.65
C ARG A 80 -3.74 15.95 1.26
N TRP A 81 -2.92 15.12 0.62
CA TRP A 81 -2.45 15.38 -0.74
C TRP A 81 -3.61 15.42 -1.72
N ARG A 82 -4.54 14.46 -1.66
CA ARG A 82 -5.72 14.42 -2.53
C ARG A 82 -6.57 15.66 -2.37
N LYS A 83 -6.84 16.09 -1.14
CA LYS A 83 -7.59 17.33 -0.85
C LYS A 83 -6.91 18.55 -1.48
N ARG A 84 -5.60 18.72 -1.25
CA ARG A 84 -4.83 19.83 -1.85
C ARG A 84 -4.78 19.76 -3.37
N TRP A 85 -4.70 18.54 -3.92
CA TRP A 85 -4.70 18.32 -5.36
C TRP A 85 -6.02 18.73 -5.98
N THR A 86 -7.15 18.29 -5.41
CA THR A 86 -8.50 18.62 -5.89
C THR A 86 -8.82 20.11 -5.80
N GLU A 87 -8.27 20.80 -4.80
CA GLU A 87 -8.42 22.26 -4.63
C GLU A 87 -7.54 23.07 -5.60
N SER A 88 -6.60 22.45 -6.30
CA SER A 88 -5.70 23.16 -7.21
C SER A 88 -6.44 23.58 -8.50
N PRO A 89 -6.19 24.79 -9.02
CA PRO A 89 -6.67 25.18 -10.36
C PRO A 89 -6.20 24.23 -11.48
N ARG A 90 -5.10 23.51 -11.26
CA ARG A 90 -4.58 22.52 -12.21
C ARG A 90 -5.43 21.24 -12.22
N TYR A 91 -6.18 20.96 -11.15
CA TYR A 91 -6.99 19.76 -11.03
C TYR A 91 -7.96 19.63 -12.19
N GLU A 92 -8.74 20.66 -12.50
CA GLU A 92 -9.74 20.58 -13.57
C GLU A 92 -9.15 20.20 -14.93
N ARG A 93 -7.97 20.74 -15.25
CA ARG A 93 -7.27 20.45 -16.51
C ARG A 93 -6.70 19.03 -16.53
N TYR A 94 -6.13 18.57 -15.41
CA TYR A 94 -5.52 17.25 -15.31
C TYR A 94 -6.53 16.13 -15.06
N ASN A 95 -7.62 16.38 -14.34
CA ASN A 95 -8.64 15.39 -14.03
C ASN A 95 -9.30 14.91 -15.33
N LYS A 96 -9.67 15.82 -16.24
CA LYS A 96 -10.17 15.46 -17.58
C LYS A 96 -9.23 14.53 -18.37
N LEU A 97 -7.92 14.63 -18.13
CA LEU A 97 -6.89 13.86 -18.82
C LEU A 97 -6.46 12.57 -18.10
N TYR A 98 -6.72 12.44 -16.80
CA TYR A 98 -6.14 11.38 -15.97
C TYR A 98 -7.12 10.78 -14.94
N GLU A 99 -8.39 11.19 -14.93
CA GLU A 99 -9.45 10.68 -14.04
C GLU A 99 -9.73 9.21 -14.29
N ASP A 100 -9.51 8.72 -15.52
CA ASP A 100 -9.52 7.30 -15.79
C ASP A 100 -8.15 6.69 -15.46
N SER A 101 -8.06 6.03 -14.30
CA SER A 101 -6.89 5.22 -13.89
C SER A 101 -6.40 4.25 -14.99
N ARG A 102 -7.26 3.91 -15.95
CA ARG A 102 -6.93 3.14 -17.15
C ARG A 102 -5.86 3.82 -17.99
N LEU A 103 -5.87 5.14 -18.09
CA LEU A 103 -4.84 5.90 -18.80
C LEU A 103 -3.48 5.69 -18.17
N PHE A 104 -3.33 5.58 -16.84
CA PHE A 104 -2.03 5.29 -16.24
C PHE A 104 -1.55 3.85 -16.53
N SER A 105 -2.46 2.87 -16.57
CA SER A 105 -2.09 1.50 -16.92
C SER A 105 -1.71 1.36 -18.41
N ALA A 106 -2.50 1.96 -19.30
CA ALA A 106 -2.28 1.97 -20.74
C ALA A 106 -1.06 2.82 -21.11
N PHE A 107 -0.90 3.98 -20.48
CA PHE A 107 0.27 4.86 -20.61
C PHE A 107 1.52 4.17 -20.11
N LYS A 108 1.47 3.45 -18.98
CA LYS A 108 2.62 2.68 -18.48
C LYS A 108 3.02 1.54 -19.43
N GLY A 109 2.05 0.93 -20.10
CA GLY A 109 2.31 -0.02 -21.19
C GLY A 109 2.92 0.64 -22.43
N ALA A 110 2.31 1.73 -22.91
CA ALA A 110 2.70 2.46 -24.11
C ALA A 110 4.05 3.20 -23.98
N THR A 111 4.43 3.58 -22.75
CA THR A 111 5.70 4.25 -22.47
C THR A 111 6.79 3.30 -21.99
N ARG A 112 6.54 1.98 -22.04
CA ARG A 112 7.54 0.98 -21.67
C ARG A 112 8.72 1.05 -22.63
N GLY A 113 9.90 1.36 -22.10
CA GLY A 113 11.11 1.55 -22.90
C GLY A 113 11.32 2.98 -23.44
N ALA A 114 10.38 3.90 -23.19
CA ALA A 114 10.59 5.31 -23.49
C ALA A 114 11.70 5.89 -22.61
N THR A 115 12.54 6.72 -23.23
CA THR A 115 13.55 7.50 -22.51
C THR A 115 12.89 8.61 -21.69
N ARG A 116 13.60 9.13 -20.68
CA ARG A 116 13.13 10.23 -19.83
C ARG A 116 12.69 11.46 -20.66
N ASN A 117 13.40 11.76 -21.75
CA ASN A 117 13.09 12.91 -22.61
C ASN A 117 11.78 12.71 -23.37
N GLN A 118 11.54 11.51 -23.90
CA GLN A 118 10.30 11.16 -24.59
C GLN A 118 9.09 11.21 -23.65
N LEU A 119 9.25 10.69 -22.42
CA LEU A 119 8.23 10.80 -21.38
C LEU A 119 7.91 12.25 -21.03
N SER A 120 8.93 13.09 -20.91
CA SER A 120 8.74 14.53 -20.65
C SER A 120 7.94 15.21 -21.77
N LEU A 121 8.28 14.93 -23.03
CA LEU A 121 7.57 15.47 -24.19
C LEU A 121 6.12 14.98 -24.24
N LEU A 122 5.87 13.69 -24.01
CA LEU A 122 4.52 13.13 -23.98
C LEU A 122 3.65 13.78 -22.90
N ILE A 123 4.20 13.96 -21.69
CA ILE A 123 3.48 14.65 -20.60
C ILE A 123 3.21 16.09 -20.98
N GLN A 124 4.18 16.81 -21.54
CA GLN A 124 3.99 18.19 -21.98
C GLN A 124 2.92 18.29 -23.07
N LEU A 125 2.86 17.34 -24.00
CA LEU A 125 1.85 17.28 -25.06
C LEU A 125 0.47 17.05 -24.46
N HIS A 126 0.33 16.03 -23.60
CA HIS A 126 -0.94 15.71 -22.94
C HIS A 126 -1.45 16.87 -22.08
N THR A 127 -0.55 17.57 -21.39
CA THR A 127 -0.92 18.63 -20.45
C THR A 127 -0.99 20.02 -21.10
N GLY A 128 -0.75 20.10 -22.42
CA GLY A 128 -0.78 21.35 -23.19
C GLY A 128 0.34 22.33 -22.86
N HIS A 129 1.47 21.85 -22.32
CA HIS A 129 2.65 22.66 -22.00
C HIS A 129 3.68 22.71 -23.12
N VAL A 130 3.54 21.90 -24.19
CA VAL A 130 4.34 22.12 -25.40
C VAL A 130 3.83 23.39 -26.07
N PRO A 131 4.72 24.32 -26.50
CA PRO A 131 4.33 25.48 -27.31
C PRO A 131 3.97 25.07 -28.74
N LEU A 132 3.27 23.94 -28.90
CA LEU A 132 2.91 23.35 -30.19
C LEU A 132 2.02 24.32 -30.95
N ASN A 133 1.04 24.93 -30.28
CA ASN A 133 0.16 25.92 -30.89
C ASN A 133 0.94 27.16 -31.34
N SER A 134 1.89 27.66 -30.53
CA SER A 134 2.76 28.78 -30.92
C SER A 134 3.66 28.42 -32.11
N TYR A 135 4.17 27.20 -32.16
CA TYR A 135 4.97 26.69 -33.27
C TYR A 135 4.14 26.50 -34.54
N LEU A 136 2.95 25.90 -34.45
CA LEU A 136 2.00 25.69 -35.56
C LEU A 136 1.52 27.01 -36.13
N HIS A 137 1.24 27.99 -35.27
CA HIS A 137 0.91 29.36 -35.68
C HIS A 137 2.08 30.02 -36.43
N ARG A 138 3.32 29.84 -35.94
CA ARG A 138 4.52 30.36 -36.61
C ARG A 138 4.71 29.79 -38.02
N ILE A 139 4.35 28.52 -38.26
CA ILE A 139 4.47 27.87 -39.57
C ILE A 139 3.17 27.90 -40.39
N GLN A 140 2.16 28.68 -39.96
CA GLN A 140 0.87 28.84 -40.64
C GLN A 140 0.09 27.52 -40.87
N LYS A 141 0.27 26.51 -40.01
CA LYS A 141 -0.43 25.21 -40.09
C LYS A 141 -1.45 25.01 -38.97
N TRP A 142 -2.15 26.07 -38.57
CA TRP A 142 -3.03 26.04 -37.40
C TRP A 142 -4.44 25.51 -37.69
N GLU A 143 -4.89 25.48 -38.96
CA GLU A 143 -6.22 25.03 -39.35
C GLU A 143 -6.35 23.50 -39.55
N SER A 144 -5.25 22.74 -39.47
CA SER A 144 -5.25 21.29 -39.77
C SER A 144 -5.23 20.38 -38.53
N ALA A 145 -5.68 20.86 -37.37
CA ALA A 145 -5.65 20.12 -36.10
C ALA A 145 -7.04 19.67 -35.64
#